data_AF-A0A6B1G0L7-F1
#
_entry.id   AF-A0A6B1G0L7-F1
#
_cell.length_a   1.000
_cell.length_b   1.000
_cell.length_c   1.000
_cell.angle_alpha   90.00
_cell.angle_beta   90.00
_cell.angle_gamma   90.00
#
_symmetry.space_group_name_H-M   'P 1'
#
loop_
_entity.id
_entity.type
_entity.pdbx_description
1 polymer ?
#
loop_
_entity_poly.entity_id
_entity_poly.type
_entity_poly.pdbx_seq_one_letter_code
_entity_poly.pdbx_strand_id
1 'polypeptide(L)' 'MFERKQFWEAHRVMYEHEYYHVENLCNLEAIPQPHGFTLSMLPVKWVGTTGAPVRAVAIVED' A
#
# COMPACT_ATOMS: atom_id res chain seq x y z
N MET A 1 -8.91 8.57 16.82
CA MET A 1 -9.26 9.56 15.77
C MET A 1 -10.19 10.63 16.31
N PHE A 2 -11.44 10.32 16.66
CA PHE A 2 -12.44 11.32 17.06
C PHE A 2 -12.09 12.09 18.35
N GLU A 3 -11.68 11.41 19.42
CA GLU A 3 -11.28 12.08 20.68
C GLU A 3 -10.00 12.90 20.52
N ARG A 4 -9.00 12.36 19.81
CA ARG A 4 -7.71 13.02 19.55
C ARG A 4 -7.76 14.06 18.43
N LYS A 5 -8.88 14.14 17.71
CA LYS A 5 -9.08 14.93 16.48
C LYS A 5 -7.98 14.75 15.41
N GLN A 6 -7.40 13.56 15.36
CA GLN A 6 -6.36 13.17 14.40
C GLN A 6 -6.97 12.19 13.41
N PHE A 7 -7.23 12.69 12.20
CA PHE A 7 -8.04 12.02 11.18
C PHE A 7 -7.15 11.53 10.04
N TRP A 8 -7.22 10.23 9.75
CA TRP A 8 -6.48 9.59 8.65
C TRP A 8 -5.00 9.93 8.62
N GLU A 9 -4.32 9.94 9.77
CA GLU A 9 -2.91 10.35 9.86
C GLU A 9 -2.00 9.56 8.90
N ALA A 10 -2.27 8.28 8.66
CA ALA A 10 -1.57 7.48 7.65
C ALA A 10 -1.70 8.04 6.22
N HIS A 11 -2.86 8.60 5.86
CA HIS A 11 -3.04 9.26 4.56
C HIS A 11 -2.28 10.59 4.49
N ARG A 12 -2.03 11.25 5.62
CA ARG A 12 -1.36 12.56 5.66
C ARG A 12 0.16 12.46 5.56
N VAL A 13 0.75 11.27 5.80
CA VAL A 13 2.20 11.03 5.66
C VAL A 13 2.69 11.45 4.27
N MET A 14 1.87 11.26 3.23
CA MET A 14 2.21 11.62 1.84
C MET A 14 2.47 13.12 1.63
N TYR A 15 2.06 14.00 2.55
CA TYR A 15 2.33 15.43 2.45
C TYR A 15 3.78 15.78 2.76
N GLU A 16 4.45 14.95 3.55
CA GLU A 16 5.82 15.20 4.01
C GLU A 16 6.83 14.22 3.40
N HIS A 17 6.37 13.02 3.01
CA HIS A 17 7.22 11.95 2.50
C HIS A 17 6.60 11.31 1.25
N GLU A 18 7.44 10.82 0.34
CA GLU A 18 6.98 9.94 -0.72
C GLU A 18 6.41 8.65 -0.09
N TYR A 19 5.11 8.46 -0.26
CA TYR A 19 4.36 7.41 0.39
C TYR A 19 3.26 6.91 -0.55
N TYR A 20 3.23 5.60 -0.74
CA TYR A 20 2.14 4.91 -1.45
C TYR A 20 1.28 4.19 -0.44
N HIS A 21 -0.03 4.46 -0.48
CA HIS A 21 -1.03 3.78 0.32
C HIS A 21 -1.64 2.64 -0.49
N VAL A 22 -1.71 1.44 0.09
CA VAL A 22 -2.48 0.33 -0.49
C VAL A 22 -3.41 -0.24 0.55
N GLU A 23 -4.63 -0.56 0.15
CA GLU A 23 -5.69 -1.07 1.02
C GLU A 23 -6.21 -2.41 0.49
N ASN A 24 -6.91 -3.15 1.35
CA ASN A 24 -7.59 -4.39 0.98
C ASN A 24 -6.69 -5.50 0.39
N LEU A 25 -5.43 -5.58 0.84
CA LEU A 25 -4.56 -6.71 0.53
C LEU A 25 -5.11 -8.00 1.15
N CYS A 26 -4.84 -9.13 0.49
CA CYS A 26 -5.19 -10.47 0.97
C CYS A 26 -3.96 -11.39 0.95
N ASN A 27 -4.09 -12.57 1.56
CA ASN A 27 -3.06 -13.61 1.60
C ASN A 27 -1.72 -13.14 2.20
N LEU A 28 -1.74 -12.16 3.11
CA LEU A 28 -0.52 -11.66 3.75
C LEU A 28 0.17 -12.73 4.59
N GLU A 29 -0.62 -13.64 5.16
CA GLU A 29 -0.18 -14.82 5.89
C GLU A 29 0.58 -15.85 5.04
N ALA A 30 0.46 -15.79 3.71
CA ALA A 30 1.18 -16.67 2.80
C ALA A 30 2.61 -16.19 2.52
N ILE A 31 2.99 -14.99 2.98
CA ILE A 31 4.35 -14.48 2.84
C ILE A 31 5.20 -15.10 3.96
N PRO A 32 6.24 -15.90 3.65
CA PRO A 32 6.96 -16.71 4.64
C PRO A 32 7.86 -15.89 5.57
N GLN A 33 8.12 -14.63 5.23
CA GLN A 33 9.06 -13.75 5.93
C GLN A 33 8.50 -12.33 6.09
N PRO A 34 8.84 -11.62 7.18
CA PRO A 34 8.29 -10.30 7.46
C PRO A 34 8.84 -9.19 6.55
N HIS A 35 10.02 -9.40 5.93
CA HIS A 35 10.68 -8.41 5.08
C HIS A 35 11.65 -9.08 4.09
N GLY A 36 12.11 -8.33 3.09
CA GLY A 36 13.11 -8.79 2.11
C GLY A 36 12.56 -9.52 0.88
N PHE A 37 11.24 -9.66 0.77
CA PHE A 37 10.58 -10.09 -0.47
C PHE A 37 10.35 -8.89 -1.40
N THR A 38 10.11 -9.16 -2.68
CA THR A 38 9.77 -8.10 -3.64
C THR A 38 8.26 -7.94 -3.76
N LEU A 39 7.76 -6.71 -3.63
CA LEU A 39 6.35 -6.38 -3.85
C LEU A 39 6.18 -5.72 -5.23
N SER A 40 5.37 -6.33 -6.09
CA SER A 40 4.99 -5.78 -7.40
C SER A 40 3.53 -5.30 -7.36
N MET A 41 3.34 -4.00 -7.62
CA MET A 41 2.01 -3.36 -7.66
C MET A 41 1.99 -2.33 -8.79
N LEU A 42 1.49 -2.75 -9.95
CA LEU A 42 1.42 -1.90 -11.14
C LEU A 42 0.00 -1.34 -11.28
N PRO A 43 -0.26 -0.07 -10.89
CA PRO A 43 -1.58 0.52 -10.99
C PRO A 43 -1.98 0.73 -12.44
N VAL A 44 -3.28 0.64 -12.72
CA VAL A 44 -3.81 1.02 -14.03
C VAL A 44 -3.53 2.50 -14.27
N LYS A 45 -2.94 2.83 -15.43
CA LYS A 45 -2.53 4.19 -15.79
C LYS A 45 -3.71 5.05 -16.24
N TRP A 46 -4.58 5.40 -15.31
CA TRP A 46 -5.71 6.31 -15.55
C TRP A 46 -5.26 7.78 -15.48
N VAL A 47 -5.70 8.58 -16.45
CA VAL A 47 -5.35 10.00 -16.54
C VAL A 47 -6.07 10.80 -15.45
N GLY A 48 -5.33 11.63 -14.72
CA GLY A 48 -5.87 12.56 -13.72
C GLY A 48 -6.32 11.91 -12.40
N THR A 49 -6.05 10.62 -12.20
CA THR A 49 -6.40 9.90 -10.96
C THR A 49 -5.26 9.92 -9.95
N THR A 50 -5.60 9.86 -8.66
CA THR A 50 -4.63 9.79 -7.55
C THR A 50 -4.35 8.36 -7.09
N GLY A 51 -5.06 7.37 -7.65
CA GLY A 51 -4.92 5.95 -7.35
C GLY A 51 -5.72 5.10 -8.34
N ALA A 52 -5.38 3.82 -8.41
CA ALA A 52 -6.03 2.86 -9.29
C ALA A 52 -5.94 1.45 -8.69
N PRO A 53 -6.84 0.53 -9.07
CA PRO A 53 -6.73 -0.87 -8.64
C PRO A 53 -5.42 -1.49 -9.15
N VAL A 54 -4.92 -2.44 -8.38
CA VAL A 54 -3.71 -3.21 -8.68
C VAL A 54 -4.00 -4.69 -8.60
N ARG A 55 -3.20 -5.48 -9.34
CA ARG A 55 -2.97 -6.88 -8.98
C ARG A 55 -1.69 -6.92 -8.15
N ALA A 56 -1.81 -6.89 -6.83
CA ALA A 56 -0.67 -6.96 -5.93
C ALA A 56 -0.09 -8.38 -5.93
N VAL A 57 1.24 -8.48 -6.04
CA VAL A 57 1.97 -9.76 -6.04
C VAL A 57 3.19 -9.63 -5.14
N ALA A 58 3.30 -10.52 -4.15
CA ALA A 58 4.56 -10.75 -3.46
C ALA A 58 5.37 -11.80 -4.23
N ILE A 59 6.60 -11.45 -4.61
CA ILE A 59 7.57 -12.34 -5.23
C ILE A 59 8.51 -12.80 -4.11
N VAL A 60 8.46 -14.10 -3.84
CA VAL A 60 9.26 -14.78 -2.82
C VAL A 60 10.26 -15.70 -3.52
N GLU A 61 11.49 -15.73 -3.02
CA GLU A 61 12.51 -16.69 -3.45
C GLU A 61 12.37 -17.98 -2.62
N ASP A 62 12.85 -19.10 -3.15
CA ASP A 62 12.85 -20.41 -2.48
C ASP A 62 13.84 -20.45 -1.30
#